data_AF-A9CM04-F1
#
_entry.id   AF-A9CM04-F1
#
_cell.length_a   1.000
_cell.length_b   1.000
_cell.length_c   1.000
_cell.angle_alpha   90.00
_cell.angle_beta   90.00
_cell.angle_gamma   90.00
#
_symmetry.space_group_name_H-M   'P 1'
#
loop_
_entity.id
_entity.type
_entity.pdbx_description
1 polymer ?
#
loop_
_entity_poly.entity_id
_entity_poly.type
_entity_poly.pdbx_seq_one_letter_code
_entity_poly.pdbx_strand_id
1 'polypeptide(L)'
;MHFKLNPYALAFTSLFIVACSGGKGSFDLEDVQPNQTAKVEKATTSYQDEETKKKTKEELDKLMEPALGYETQILRRNRAPKTETGEPRNERAVGLSEDQITKLYQENIEIIPHLDELNRRTTSDEVYHSHDGKRLDKKRDLKYVRSGYVYDGSFREIQRNDTGFYVFKQGIDGYVYYLGVTPSKELPKGKVVSYKGTWDFVSNINLDREIDGFDTAGDGKNVSATSITETVNREHKIGDKVGENEVKGVAHSSEFAVDFDNKKLTGSLYRNGYINRNKAQEVTKRYSIEADIAGNRFRGKAKAEKADDPIFTNSDYLEGGFYGPKAEEMAGKFFTNNKSLFAVFAAKSENGETTTERIIDATKIDLTQFNAKELNNFGDASILIIDGQKMDLAGVDFKNSKTVEINGKTMVAVACCSNLEYMKFGQLWQKEGEQQVKDNSLFLQGERTATDKMPAGGNYKYVGTWDALVSKGTNWIAEADNNRESGYRTEFDVNFSDKKVNGKLFDKGGVNPVFTVDATINGNGFIGSAKTSDSGFALDAGSSQHGNAVFSNVDVKGGFYGPTAGELGGQFHHKSDNGSVGAVFGAKRQVEK
;
A
#
# COMPACT_ATOMS: atom_id res chain seq x y z
N MET A 1 -53.32 -9.82 -18.72
CA MET A 1 -53.82 -8.48 -18.39
C MET A 1 -52.62 -7.56 -18.20
N HIS A 2 -52.54 -6.56 -19.07
CA HIS A 2 -51.82 -5.28 -18.98
C HIS A 2 -50.34 -5.26 -18.55
N PHE A 3 -49.48 -5.34 -19.57
CA PHE A 3 -48.28 -4.52 -19.66
C PHE A 3 -48.68 -3.05 -19.89
N LYS A 4 -48.03 -2.11 -19.20
CA LYS A 4 -47.94 -0.70 -19.58
C LYS A 4 -46.46 -0.36 -19.79
N LEU A 5 -46.12 -0.05 -21.04
CA LEU A 5 -44.95 0.75 -21.42
C LEU A 5 -45.27 2.24 -21.22
N ASN A 6 -44.28 3.03 -20.79
CA ASN A 6 -43.97 4.36 -21.35
C ASN A 6 -42.59 4.87 -20.83
N PRO A 7 -41.95 5.89 -21.43
CA PRO A 7 -40.89 5.74 -22.44
C PRO A 7 -39.61 6.51 -21.99
N TYR A 8 -38.68 6.77 -22.91
CA TYR A 8 -37.39 7.48 -22.76
C TYR A 8 -36.17 6.58 -22.53
N ALA A 9 -35.88 5.74 -23.52
CA ALA A 9 -34.52 5.33 -23.85
C ALA A 9 -34.26 5.71 -25.32
N LEU A 10 -33.69 6.89 -25.53
CA LEU A 10 -33.18 7.32 -26.84
C LEU A 10 -31.74 6.82 -26.94
N ALA A 11 -31.59 5.63 -27.53
CA ALA A 11 -30.31 5.13 -28.02
C ALA A 11 -30.14 5.61 -29.47
N PHE A 12 -29.20 6.54 -29.71
CA PHE A 12 -28.77 6.91 -31.05
C PHE A 12 -27.62 5.98 -31.46
N THR A 13 -27.96 4.91 -32.19
CA THR A 13 -27.02 4.14 -33.03
C THR A 13 -27.18 4.59 -34.48
N SER A 14 -26.22 5.34 -35.00
CA SER A 14 -26.15 5.73 -36.40
C SER A 14 -25.52 4.61 -37.25
N LEU A 15 -26.37 3.89 -37.97
CA LEU A 15 -25.97 3.08 -39.13
C LEU A 15 -25.79 4.00 -40.36
N PHE A 16 -24.62 3.99 -40.98
CA PHE A 16 -24.47 4.44 -42.37
C PHE A 16 -24.72 3.26 -43.30
N ILE A 17 -25.77 3.36 -44.13
CA ILE A 17 -26.03 2.45 -45.26
C ILE A 17 -25.37 3.06 -46.50
N VAL A 18 -24.47 2.30 -47.10
CA VAL A 18 -23.92 2.49 -48.44
C VAL A 18 -24.99 2.11 -49.46
N ALA A 19 -25.26 2.98 -50.43
CA ALA A 19 -26.04 2.66 -51.63
C ALA A 19 -25.22 2.98 -52.89
N CYS A 20 -25.30 2.05 -53.84
CA CYS A 20 -24.40 1.85 -54.96
C CYS A 20 -24.59 2.79 -56.17
N SER A 21 -23.47 3.05 -56.85
CA SER A 21 -23.22 3.05 -58.31
C SER A 21 -24.32 3.43 -59.32
N GLY A 22 -23.97 4.33 -60.24
CA GLY A 22 -24.45 4.25 -61.63
C GLY A 22 -24.33 5.56 -62.40
N GLY A 23 -23.27 5.75 -63.19
CA GLY A 23 -23.18 6.88 -64.13
C GLY A 23 -21.88 6.90 -64.92
N LYS A 24 -21.89 6.28 -66.10
CA LYS A 24 -20.80 6.28 -67.10
C LYS A 24 -20.55 7.68 -67.66
N GLY A 25 -19.29 8.05 -67.84
CA GLY A 25 -18.89 9.25 -68.57
C GLY A 25 -17.38 9.38 -68.65
N SER A 26 -16.78 8.77 -69.68
CA SER A 26 -15.36 8.93 -70.02
C SER A 26 -15.17 10.30 -70.67
N PHE A 27 -14.38 11.17 -70.05
CA PHE A 27 -13.80 12.36 -70.66
C PHE A 27 -12.29 12.28 -70.44
N ASP A 28 -11.57 11.90 -71.49
CA ASP A 28 -10.13 12.10 -71.57
C ASP A 28 -9.88 13.59 -71.75
N LEU A 29 -9.27 14.21 -70.74
CA LEU A 29 -8.58 15.48 -70.88
C LEU A 29 -7.14 15.22 -70.43
N GLU A 30 -6.22 15.33 -71.39
CA GLU A 30 -4.79 15.37 -71.15
C GLU A 30 -4.47 16.54 -70.23
N ASP A 31 -4.29 16.26 -68.94
CA ASP A 31 -3.87 17.25 -67.96
C ASP A 31 -2.34 17.44 -68.04
N VAL A 32 -1.99 18.63 -68.53
CA VAL A 32 -0.64 19.20 -68.59
C VAL A 32 -0.01 19.20 -67.19
N GLN A 33 1.16 18.59 -67.03
CA GLN A 33 1.95 18.67 -65.81
C GLN A 33 2.36 20.12 -65.49
N PRO A 34 2.01 20.68 -64.32
CA PRO A 34 2.70 21.83 -63.76
C PRO A 34 3.88 21.35 -62.90
N ASN A 35 5.05 21.95 -63.13
CA ASN A 35 6.31 21.74 -62.41
C ASN A 35 6.13 21.47 -60.91
N GLN A 36 6.73 20.37 -60.44
CA GLN A 36 6.95 20.11 -59.01
C GLN A 36 7.81 21.22 -58.41
N THR A 37 7.17 22.12 -57.66
CA THR A 37 7.87 22.90 -56.65
C THR A 37 8.23 21.93 -55.54
N ALA A 38 9.53 21.73 -55.31
CA ALA A 38 10.06 20.83 -54.29
C ALA A 38 9.43 21.14 -52.92
N LYS A 39 8.57 20.23 -52.43
CA LYS A 39 8.26 20.15 -51.00
C LYS A 39 9.56 19.82 -50.30
N VAL A 40 10.03 20.73 -49.46
CA VAL A 40 11.02 20.40 -48.43
C VAL A 40 10.35 19.38 -47.51
N GLU A 41 10.63 18.11 -47.72
CA GLU A 41 10.28 17.05 -46.79
C GLU A 41 11.01 17.34 -45.47
N LYS A 42 10.26 17.91 -44.51
CA LYS A 42 10.65 17.83 -43.11
C LYS A 42 10.73 16.34 -42.81
N ALA A 43 11.92 15.81 -42.60
CA ALA A 43 12.11 14.47 -42.09
C ALA A 43 11.37 14.36 -40.75
N THR A 44 10.15 13.84 -40.77
CA THR A 44 9.39 13.48 -39.57
C THR A 44 9.98 12.18 -39.05
N THR A 45 10.95 12.29 -38.15
CA THR A 45 11.42 11.15 -37.36
C THR A 45 10.20 10.54 -36.66
N SER A 46 9.82 9.33 -37.03
CA SER A 46 8.70 8.62 -36.39
C SER A 46 9.18 7.95 -35.11
N TYR A 47 8.41 8.08 -34.03
CA TYR A 47 8.72 7.52 -32.72
C TYR A 47 7.81 6.33 -32.39
N GLN A 48 8.34 5.37 -31.65
CA GLN A 48 7.59 4.24 -31.08
C GLN A 48 8.00 3.97 -29.64
N ASP A 49 7.16 3.25 -28.89
CA ASP A 49 7.46 2.87 -27.51
C ASP A 49 8.72 2.01 -27.45
N GLU A 50 9.59 2.31 -26.49
CA GLU A 50 10.73 1.43 -26.19
C GLU A 50 10.23 0.05 -25.76
N GLU A 51 10.77 -0.99 -26.38
CA GLU A 51 10.50 -2.36 -25.96
C GLU A 51 11.12 -2.61 -24.59
N THR A 52 10.27 -2.88 -23.60
CA THR A 52 10.67 -3.20 -22.23
C THR A 52 10.20 -4.59 -21.86
N LYS A 53 11.05 -5.36 -21.17
CA LYS A 53 10.63 -6.64 -20.57
C LYS A 53 9.49 -6.38 -19.58
N LYS A 54 8.39 -7.11 -19.73
CA LYS A 54 7.25 -7.04 -18.79
C LYS A 54 7.71 -7.35 -17.37
N LYS A 55 7.11 -6.69 -16.39
CA LYS A 55 7.38 -6.95 -14.97
C LYS A 55 6.95 -8.38 -14.65
N THR A 56 7.79 -9.07 -13.90
CA THR A 56 7.48 -10.43 -13.45
C THR A 56 6.44 -10.31 -12.34
N LYS A 57 5.26 -10.92 -12.53
CA LYS A 57 4.24 -10.97 -11.49
C LYS A 57 4.68 -11.97 -10.43
N GLU A 58 4.81 -11.48 -9.20
CA GLU A 58 5.14 -12.32 -8.05
C GLU A 58 3.83 -12.85 -7.45
N GLU A 59 3.68 -14.18 -7.42
CA GLU A 59 2.58 -14.83 -6.71
C GLU A 59 3.06 -15.15 -5.29
N LEU A 60 2.36 -14.62 -4.30
CA LEU A 60 2.75 -14.71 -2.90
C LEU A 60 1.79 -15.64 -2.16
N ASP A 61 2.36 -16.46 -1.27
CA ASP A 61 1.55 -17.18 -0.28
C ASP A 61 0.69 -16.20 0.53
N LYS A 62 -0.49 -16.63 0.97
CA LYS A 62 -1.47 -15.81 1.72
C LYS A 62 -0.85 -15.07 2.91
N LEU A 63 0.08 -15.72 3.61
CA LEU A 63 0.80 -15.15 4.76
C LEU A 63 1.89 -14.14 4.35
N MET A 64 2.37 -14.16 3.12
CA MET A 64 3.43 -13.29 2.60
C MET A 64 2.88 -12.07 1.86
N GLU A 65 1.56 -11.99 1.71
CA GLU A 65 0.90 -10.80 1.22
C GLU A 65 1.09 -9.61 2.18
N PRO A 66 1.29 -8.39 1.66
CA PRO A 66 1.39 -7.22 2.51
C PRO A 66 0.02 -6.71 2.99
N ALA A 67 -0.02 -6.20 4.22
CA ALA A 67 -1.14 -5.50 4.84
C ALA A 67 -0.65 -4.42 5.82
N LEU A 68 -1.56 -3.55 6.29
CA LEU A 68 -1.22 -2.57 7.34
C LEU A 68 -0.86 -3.27 8.64
N GLY A 69 -1.55 -4.37 8.95
CA GLY A 69 -1.26 -5.20 10.11
C GLY A 69 -1.83 -6.61 9.98
N TYR A 70 -1.54 -7.42 10.98
CA TYR A 70 -2.12 -8.75 11.15
C TYR A 70 -2.39 -9.01 12.63
N GLU A 71 -3.38 -9.84 12.91
CA GLU A 71 -3.66 -10.35 14.25
C GLU A 71 -4.01 -11.84 14.23
N THR A 72 -3.96 -12.45 15.40
CA THR A 72 -4.58 -13.74 15.65
C THR A 72 -5.07 -13.84 17.09
N GLN A 73 -6.07 -14.68 17.32
CA GLN A 73 -6.68 -14.85 18.64
C GLN A 73 -5.79 -15.69 19.56
N ILE A 74 -5.74 -15.33 20.84
CA ILE A 74 -5.19 -16.17 21.90
C ILE A 74 -6.08 -17.40 22.06
N LEU A 75 -5.52 -18.59 21.85
CA LEU A 75 -6.32 -19.81 21.90
C LEU A 75 -6.67 -20.14 23.35
N ARG A 76 -7.91 -20.58 23.53
CA ARG A 76 -8.45 -21.15 24.78
C ARG A 76 -9.08 -22.49 24.46
N ARG A 77 -8.62 -23.53 25.15
CA ARG A 77 -9.14 -24.88 24.98
C ARG A 77 -10.60 -24.94 25.43
N ASN A 78 -11.44 -25.59 24.63
CA ASN A 78 -12.81 -25.88 25.06
C ASN A 78 -12.79 -27.05 26.07
N ARG A 79 -13.11 -26.75 27.32
CA ARG A 79 -13.13 -27.69 28.45
C ARG A 79 -14.50 -28.31 28.67
N ALA A 80 -15.46 -28.07 27.78
CA ALA A 80 -16.75 -28.73 27.82
C ALA A 80 -16.56 -30.26 27.71
N PRO A 81 -17.28 -31.06 28.51
CA PRO A 81 -17.15 -32.52 28.47
C PRO A 81 -17.72 -33.13 27.18
N LYS A 82 -18.58 -32.40 26.47
CA LYS A 82 -19.29 -32.87 25.27
C LYS A 82 -19.19 -31.86 24.12
N THR A 83 -19.41 -32.33 22.90
CA THR A 83 -19.66 -31.50 21.70
C THR A 83 -21.09 -30.98 21.69
N GLU A 84 -21.41 -30.11 20.73
CA GLU A 84 -22.79 -29.61 20.55
C GLU A 84 -23.78 -30.75 20.24
N THR A 85 -23.32 -31.81 19.57
CA THR A 85 -24.10 -33.02 19.27
C THR A 85 -24.21 -33.99 20.45
N GLY A 86 -23.57 -33.71 21.58
CA GLY A 86 -23.62 -34.55 22.79
C GLY A 86 -22.53 -35.62 22.91
N GLU A 87 -21.62 -35.72 21.93
CA GLU A 87 -20.51 -36.68 21.93
C GLU A 87 -19.41 -36.28 22.93
N PRO A 88 -18.71 -37.23 23.59
CA PRO A 88 -17.61 -36.91 24.49
C PRO A 88 -16.47 -36.14 23.79
N ARG A 89 -15.98 -35.06 24.40
CA ARG A 89 -14.85 -34.27 23.87
C ARG A 89 -13.53 -34.74 24.48
N ASN A 90 -12.60 -35.15 23.62
CA ASN A 90 -11.24 -35.59 24.00
C ASN A 90 -10.12 -34.76 23.33
N GLU A 91 -10.37 -33.47 23.08
CA GLU A 91 -9.42 -32.57 22.43
C GLU A 91 -8.19 -32.29 23.34
N ARG A 92 -7.03 -32.81 22.92
CA ARG A 92 -5.74 -32.64 23.64
C ARG A 92 -4.85 -31.55 23.04
N ALA A 93 -5.15 -31.07 21.85
CA ALA A 93 -4.41 -30.01 21.18
C ALA A 93 -5.35 -29.10 20.39
N VAL A 94 -5.04 -27.80 20.35
CA VAL A 94 -5.73 -26.81 19.52
C VAL A 94 -4.65 -26.10 18.72
N GLY A 95 -4.65 -26.31 17.40
CA GLY A 95 -3.67 -25.74 16.49
C GLY A 95 -3.96 -24.28 16.15
N LEU A 96 -2.90 -23.52 15.86
CA LEU A 96 -3.02 -22.28 15.10
C LEU A 96 -3.19 -22.62 13.63
N SER A 97 -4.00 -21.85 12.90
CA SER A 97 -4.15 -21.98 11.46
C SER A 97 -3.97 -20.65 10.74
N GLU A 98 -3.64 -20.71 9.46
CA GLU A 98 -3.49 -19.53 8.61
C GLU A 98 -4.81 -18.76 8.45
N ASP A 99 -5.94 -19.44 8.57
CA ASP A 99 -7.27 -18.82 8.49
C ASP A 99 -7.64 -18.04 9.74
N GLN A 100 -6.99 -18.30 10.88
CA GLN A 100 -7.12 -17.51 12.11
C GLN A 100 -6.22 -16.27 12.10
N ILE A 101 -5.35 -16.12 11.10
CA ILE A 101 -4.48 -14.95 10.95
C ILE A 101 -5.19 -13.96 10.03
N THR A 102 -5.73 -12.90 10.62
CA THR A 102 -6.55 -11.90 9.94
C THR A 102 -5.74 -10.64 9.64
N LYS A 103 -6.02 -10.01 8.50
CA LYS A 103 -5.40 -8.74 8.11
C LYS A 103 -6.10 -7.58 8.81
N LEU A 104 -5.32 -6.61 9.26
CA LEU A 104 -5.78 -5.37 9.85
C LEU A 104 -5.56 -4.21 8.88
N TYR A 105 -6.51 -3.28 8.89
CA TYR A 105 -6.57 -2.17 7.93
C TYR A 105 -7.00 -0.84 8.54
N GLN A 106 -7.08 -0.74 9.87
CA GLN A 106 -7.44 0.50 10.52
C GLN A 106 -6.34 1.55 10.27
N GLU A 107 -6.72 2.71 9.77
CA GLU A 107 -5.77 3.81 9.51
C GLU A 107 -5.51 4.70 10.74
N ASN A 108 -6.22 4.46 11.84
CA ASN A 108 -6.01 5.13 13.11
C ASN A 108 -5.43 4.16 14.14
N ILE A 109 -4.13 4.28 14.40
CA ILE A 109 -3.40 3.44 15.37
C ILE A 109 -3.78 3.70 16.83
N GLU A 110 -4.44 4.81 17.15
CA GLU A 110 -4.91 5.06 18.51
C GLU A 110 -6.12 4.17 18.86
N ILE A 111 -6.79 3.61 17.85
CA ILE A 111 -7.83 2.60 18.03
C ILE A 111 -7.16 1.23 18.09
N ILE A 112 -6.96 0.73 19.30
CA ILE A 112 -6.40 -0.61 19.53
C ILE A 112 -7.41 -1.67 19.05
N PRO A 113 -7.01 -2.63 18.20
CA PRO A 113 -7.90 -3.70 17.74
C PRO A 113 -8.61 -4.40 18.90
N HIS A 114 -9.91 -4.67 18.75
CA HIS A 114 -10.75 -5.35 19.74
C HIS A 114 -10.85 -4.72 21.15
N LEU A 115 -10.23 -3.58 21.43
CA LEU A 115 -10.21 -3.00 22.77
C LEU A 115 -11.62 -2.62 23.25
N ASP A 116 -12.40 -1.92 22.43
CA ASP A 116 -13.77 -1.55 22.76
C ASP A 116 -14.70 -2.77 22.91
N GLU A 117 -14.49 -3.79 22.08
CA GLU A 117 -15.24 -5.04 22.16
C GLU A 117 -14.98 -5.75 23.48
N LEU A 118 -13.70 -5.89 23.87
CA LEU A 118 -13.27 -6.49 25.12
C LEU A 118 -13.80 -5.72 26.33
N ASN A 119 -13.69 -4.38 26.33
CA ASN A 119 -14.22 -3.53 27.41
C ASN A 119 -15.74 -3.66 27.55
N ARG A 120 -16.48 -3.85 26.46
CA ARG A 120 -17.95 -3.99 26.51
C ARG A 120 -18.39 -5.35 27.06
N ARG A 121 -17.62 -6.41 26.80
CA ARG A 121 -17.99 -7.78 27.19
C ARG A 121 -17.28 -8.30 28.44
N THR A 122 -16.29 -7.57 28.95
CA THR A 122 -15.54 -7.99 30.14
C THR A 122 -16.46 -8.15 31.35
N THR A 123 -16.15 -9.15 32.16
CA THR A 123 -16.76 -9.35 33.49
C THR A 123 -15.71 -9.31 34.60
N SER A 124 -14.44 -9.13 34.24
CA SER A 124 -13.30 -9.06 35.17
C SER A 124 -12.89 -7.62 35.46
N ASP A 125 -13.26 -6.68 34.58
CA ASP A 125 -12.74 -5.30 34.52
C ASP A 125 -11.20 -5.24 34.35
N GLU A 126 -10.60 -6.35 33.92
CA GLU A 126 -9.15 -6.53 33.77
C GLU A 126 -8.72 -6.53 32.30
N VAL A 127 -9.03 -5.44 31.59
CA VAL A 127 -8.62 -5.26 30.19
C VAL A 127 -7.30 -4.50 30.09
N TYR A 128 -6.37 -5.07 29.34
CA TYR A 128 -5.00 -4.56 29.17
C TYR A 128 -4.54 -4.64 27.72
N HIS A 129 -3.59 -3.78 27.35
CA HIS A 129 -2.87 -3.90 26.10
C HIS A 129 -1.41 -3.49 26.24
N SER A 130 -0.60 -3.95 25.30
CA SER A 130 0.86 -3.75 25.23
C SER A 130 1.33 -2.29 25.12
N HIS A 131 0.42 -1.33 24.94
CA HIS A 131 0.71 0.11 24.87
C HIS A 131 -0.03 0.93 25.94
N ASP A 132 -0.60 0.28 26.98
CA ASP A 132 -1.43 0.94 28.01
C ASP A 132 -0.61 1.80 29.00
N GLY A 133 0.72 1.74 28.95
CA GLY A 133 1.62 2.49 29.81
C GLY A 133 1.61 2.10 31.30
N LYS A 134 0.79 1.12 31.72
CA LYS A 134 0.59 0.74 33.14
C LYS A 134 1.83 0.05 33.74
N ARG A 135 2.67 -0.59 32.92
CA ARG A 135 3.95 -1.23 33.31
C ARG A 135 5.08 -0.84 32.37
N LEU A 136 6.32 -1.10 32.77
CA LEU A 136 7.49 -0.67 32.00
C LEU A 136 7.54 -1.31 30.60
N ASP A 137 7.24 -2.60 30.51
CA ASP A 137 7.16 -3.37 29.26
C ASP A 137 6.03 -2.91 28.31
N LYS A 138 5.11 -2.10 28.83
CA LYS A 138 3.97 -1.53 28.08
C LYS A 138 4.13 -0.05 27.74
N LYS A 139 5.29 0.55 28.08
CA LYS A 139 5.67 1.92 27.69
C LYS A 139 6.45 1.88 26.38
N ARG A 140 5.71 1.69 25.29
CA ARG A 140 6.26 1.50 23.94
C ARG A 140 6.04 2.78 23.11
N ASP A 141 7.07 3.61 23.04
CA ASP A 141 7.05 4.90 22.34
C ASP A 141 7.28 4.73 20.84
N LEU A 142 6.17 4.48 20.12
CA LEU A 142 6.08 4.36 18.66
C LEU A 142 5.00 5.34 18.16
N LYS A 143 5.22 5.96 17.00
CA LYS A 143 4.37 6.98 16.40
C LYS A 143 3.55 6.46 15.22
N TYR A 144 4.06 5.48 14.48
CA TYR A 144 3.43 4.95 13.27
C TYR A 144 2.97 3.50 13.43
N VAL A 145 3.43 2.82 14.49
CA VAL A 145 3.15 1.40 14.76
C VAL A 145 2.55 1.19 16.15
N ARG A 146 1.67 0.19 16.25
CA ARG A 146 1.28 -0.48 17.49
C ARG A 146 1.48 -1.98 17.32
N SER A 147 2.02 -2.66 18.33
CA SER A 147 2.12 -4.11 18.30
C SER A 147 2.13 -4.71 19.70
N GLY A 148 1.84 -6.01 19.74
CA GLY A 148 1.94 -6.83 20.93
C GLY A 148 0.65 -7.59 21.14
N TYR A 149 -0.05 -7.27 22.21
CA TYR A 149 -1.30 -7.92 22.58
C TYR A 149 -2.33 -6.93 23.13
N VAL A 150 -3.58 -7.37 23.14
CA VAL A 150 -4.76 -6.78 23.78
C VAL A 150 -5.63 -7.91 24.33
N TYR A 151 -6.01 -7.86 25.60
CA TYR A 151 -6.69 -8.98 26.24
C TYR A 151 -7.52 -8.58 27.47
N ASP A 152 -8.51 -9.41 27.80
CA ASP A 152 -9.16 -9.53 29.09
C ASP A 152 -8.43 -10.61 29.92
N GLY A 153 -8.01 -10.27 31.14
CA GLY A 153 -7.25 -11.15 32.03
C GLY A 153 -7.98 -12.40 32.49
N SER A 154 -9.32 -12.38 32.53
CA SER A 154 -10.13 -13.50 32.96
C SER A 154 -11.54 -13.44 32.37
N PHE A 155 -11.69 -13.93 31.15
CA PHE A 155 -12.99 -14.03 30.48
C PHE A 155 -13.52 -15.48 30.49
N ARG A 156 -14.82 -15.63 30.70
CA ARG A 156 -15.50 -16.93 30.73
C ARG A 156 -16.58 -17.00 29.66
N GLU A 157 -16.41 -17.93 28.72
CA GLU A 157 -17.34 -18.19 27.64
C GLU A 157 -18.04 -19.53 27.87
N ILE A 158 -19.37 -19.52 27.95
CA ILE A 158 -20.20 -20.69 28.25
C ILE A 158 -21.35 -20.77 27.24
N GLN A 159 -21.50 -21.92 26.59
CA GLN A 159 -22.69 -22.25 25.82
C GLN A 159 -23.22 -23.62 26.23
N ARG A 160 -24.54 -23.73 26.34
CA ARG A 160 -25.25 -24.92 26.82
C ARG A 160 -26.44 -25.27 25.92
N ASN A 161 -26.73 -26.56 25.80
CA ASN A 161 -27.95 -27.10 25.23
C ASN A 161 -28.49 -28.21 26.15
N ASP A 162 -29.49 -28.96 25.69
CA ASP A 162 -30.13 -30.03 26.47
C ASP A 162 -29.16 -31.15 26.91
N THR A 163 -28.02 -31.29 26.24
CA THR A 163 -27.01 -32.31 26.53
C THR A 163 -25.94 -31.87 27.55
N GLY A 164 -25.97 -30.58 27.94
CA GLY A 164 -25.04 -29.95 28.89
C GLY A 164 -24.24 -28.79 28.28
N PHE A 165 -23.08 -28.48 28.88
CA PHE A 165 -22.14 -27.53 28.31
C PHE A 165 -21.46 -28.14 27.08
N TYR A 166 -21.49 -27.41 25.96
CA TYR A 166 -20.74 -27.76 24.75
C TYR A 166 -19.63 -26.73 24.42
N VAL A 167 -19.68 -25.55 25.02
CA VAL A 167 -18.57 -24.59 25.10
C VAL A 167 -18.33 -24.22 26.56
N PHE A 168 -17.09 -24.40 27.00
CA PHE A 168 -16.59 -23.91 28.29
C PHE A 168 -15.13 -23.49 28.14
N LYS A 169 -14.89 -22.20 27.90
CA LYS A 169 -13.54 -21.62 27.80
C LYS A 169 -13.36 -20.59 28.92
N GLN A 170 -12.18 -20.57 29.55
CA GLN A 170 -11.87 -19.66 30.66
C GLN A 170 -10.41 -19.24 30.59
N GLY A 171 -10.12 -18.03 31.06
CA GLY A 171 -8.77 -17.49 31.21
C GLY A 171 -8.57 -16.25 30.34
N ILE A 172 -7.33 -16.00 29.96
CA ILE A 172 -6.97 -14.87 29.09
C ILE A 172 -7.66 -15.02 27.74
N ASP A 173 -8.40 -13.99 27.34
CA ASP A 173 -9.05 -13.90 26.03
C ASP A 173 -8.66 -12.59 25.35
N GLY A 174 -8.21 -12.68 24.12
CA GLY A 174 -7.65 -11.53 23.42
C GLY A 174 -6.91 -11.92 22.16
N TYR A 175 -6.05 -11.01 21.71
CA TYR A 175 -5.37 -11.08 20.42
C TYR A 175 -3.91 -10.68 20.54
N VAL A 176 -3.08 -11.27 19.68
CA VAL A 176 -1.71 -10.83 19.40
C VAL A 176 -1.71 -10.19 18.02
N TYR A 177 -1.15 -8.98 17.89
CA TYR A 177 -1.25 -8.21 16.65
C TYR A 177 -0.06 -7.28 16.42
N TYR A 178 0.11 -6.86 15.17
CA TYR A 178 0.77 -5.59 14.84
C TYR A 178 -0.10 -4.81 13.86
N LEU A 179 0.00 -3.49 13.91
CA LEU A 179 -0.66 -2.55 13.01
C LEU A 179 0.27 -1.37 12.79
N GLY A 180 0.55 -1.04 11.53
CA GLY A 180 1.28 0.16 11.16
C GLY A 180 0.51 1.00 10.16
N VAL A 181 0.70 2.33 10.23
CA VAL A 181 0.09 3.29 9.31
C VAL A 181 1.15 4.08 8.57
N THR A 182 0.76 4.72 7.48
CA THR A 182 1.69 5.43 6.58
C THR A 182 2.83 4.50 6.11
N PRO A 183 2.53 3.46 5.30
CA PRO A 183 3.58 2.64 4.70
C PRO A 183 4.62 3.54 4.00
N SER A 184 5.90 3.31 4.29
CA SER A 184 6.95 4.26 3.92
C SER A 184 7.06 4.44 2.41
N LYS A 185 7.22 5.69 1.97
CA LYS A 185 7.43 6.03 0.56
C LYS A 185 8.86 6.46 0.26
N GLU A 186 9.65 6.67 1.31
CA GLU A 186 11.07 6.92 1.23
C GLU A 186 11.80 5.98 2.17
N LEU A 187 12.98 5.51 1.75
CA LEU A 187 13.85 4.66 2.55
C LEU A 187 15.22 5.36 2.78
N PRO A 188 15.86 5.18 3.95
CA PRO A 188 17.21 5.68 4.21
C PRO A 188 18.25 5.15 3.20
N LYS A 189 19.32 5.93 3.00
CA LYS A 189 20.44 5.60 2.12
C LYS A 189 21.79 5.61 2.82
N GLY A 190 22.73 4.78 2.36
CA GLY A 190 24.15 4.93 2.63
C GLY A 190 24.64 4.42 3.99
N LYS A 191 23.78 3.79 4.82
CA LYS A 191 24.15 3.23 6.12
C LYS A 191 23.27 2.04 6.50
N VAL A 192 23.85 1.10 7.23
CA VAL A 192 23.09 0.10 7.99
C VAL A 192 22.38 0.82 9.14
N VAL A 193 21.05 0.77 9.16
CA VAL A 193 20.22 1.44 10.18
C VAL A 193 19.83 0.43 11.25
N SER A 194 20.06 0.79 12.52
CA SER A 194 19.62 -0.03 13.66
C SER A 194 18.20 0.36 14.05
N TYR A 195 17.34 -0.65 14.25
CA TYR A 195 16.01 -0.52 14.80
C TYR A 195 15.90 -1.33 16.08
N LYS A 196 15.34 -0.75 17.14
CA LYS A 196 15.10 -1.43 18.42
C LYS A 196 13.66 -1.33 18.86
N GLY A 197 13.17 -2.39 19.50
CA GLY A 197 11.82 -2.41 20.04
C GLY A 197 11.49 -3.71 20.75
N THR A 198 10.30 -4.25 20.47
CA THR A 198 9.76 -5.41 21.17
C THR A 198 9.28 -6.48 20.20
N TRP A 199 9.03 -7.68 20.73
CA TRP A 199 8.32 -8.74 20.03
C TRP A 199 7.38 -9.46 21.00
N ASP A 200 6.33 -10.05 20.48
CA ASP A 200 5.28 -10.71 21.26
C ASP A 200 4.79 -11.95 20.50
N PHE A 201 4.19 -12.90 21.20
CA PHE A 201 3.81 -14.15 20.58
C PHE A 201 2.64 -14.84 21.28
N VAL A 202 2.04 -15.79 20.55
CA VAL A 202 1.04 -16.73 21.03
C VAL A 202 1.34 -18.12 20.47
N SER A 203 1.29 -19.14 21.33
CA SER A 203 1.47 -20.53 20.94
C SER A 203 0.15 -21.23 20.57
N ASN A 204 0.24 -22.38 19.93
CA ASN A 204 -0.82 -23.37 19.94
C ASN A 204 -1.02 -23.99 21.35
N ILE A 205 -2.07 -24.78 21.53
CA ILE A 205 -2.32 -25.55 22.77
C ILE A 205 -1.96 -27.01 22.55
N ASN A 206 -1.26 -27.62 23.51
CA ASN A 206 -0.99 -29.06 23.56
C ASN A 206 -0.84 -29.54 25.02
N LEU A 207 -1.72 -30.43 25.46
CA LEU A 207 -1.75 -30.96 26.83
C LEU A 207 -0.58 -31.90 27.15
N ASP A 208 0.00 -32.52 26.12
CA ASP A 208 1.11 -33.46 26.23
C ASP A 208 2.47 -32.77 26.19
N ARG A 209 2.48 -31.45 25.97
CA ARG A 209 3.70 -30.64 25.93
C ARG A 209 3.96 -30.01 27.29
N GLU A 210 5.17 -30.23 27.80
CA GLU A 210 5.70 -29.49 28.94
C GLU A 210 6.55 -28.32 28.43
N ILE A 211 6.28 -27.12 28.95
CA ILE A 211 7.07 -25.91 28.70
C ILE A 211 7.35 -25.20 30.03
N ASP A 212 8.57 -24.69 30.17
CA ASP A 212 8.99 -23.97 31.37
C ASP A 212 8.96 -22.46 31.18
N GLY A 213 8.84 -21.73 32.29
CA GLY A 213 9.00 -20.28 32.31
C GLY A 213 7.72 -19.49 32.00
N PHE A 214 6.56 -20.13 32.05
CA PHE A 214 5.24 -19.51 31.88
C PHE A 214 4.39 -19.68 33.14
N ASP A 215 3.54 -18.67 33.41
CA ASP A 215 2.51 -18.74 34.45
C ASP A 215 1.38 -19.70 34.05
N THR A 216 0.74 -20.31 35.05
CA THR A 216 -0.36 -21.28 34.84
C THR A 216 -1.61 -20.68 34.18
N ALA A 217 -1.74 -19.34 34.15
CA ALA A 217 -2.77 -18.64 33.38
C ALA A 217 -2.61 -18.81 31.86
N GLY A 218 -1.43 -19.23 31.37
CA GLY A 218 -1.16 -19.47 29.96
C GLY A 218 0.17 -20.19 29.76
N ASP A 219 0.16 -21.49 30.02
CA ASP A 219 1.30 -22.42 29.91
C ASP A 219 1.19 -23.34 28.68
N GLY A 220 0.26 -23.05 27.76
CA GLY A 220 0.04 -23.86 26.57
C GLY A 220 -0.83 -25.11 26.77
N LYS A 221 -1.41 -25.34 27.96
CA LYS A 221 -2.32 -26.48 28.21
C LYS A 221 -3.81 -26.10 28.11
N ASN A 222 -4.25 -25.07 28.81
CA ASN A 222 -5.65 -24.59 28.75
C ASN A 222 -5.82 -23.29 27.99
N VAL A 223 -4.79 -22.45 28.05
CA VAL A 223 -4.65 -21.19 27.32
C VAL A 223 -3.28 -21.22 26.67
N SER A 224 -3.15 -20.62 25.49
CA SER A 224 -1.86 -20.49 24.82
C SER A 224 -0.76 -19.95 25.73
N ALA A 225 0.47 -20.39 25.50
CA ALA A 225 1.65 -19.72 26.04
C ALA A 225 1.85 -18.42 25.27
N THR A 226 2.06 -17.31 25.97
CA THR A 226 2.15 -15.98 25.36
C THR A 226 3.25 -15.14 25.98
N SER A 227 3.61 -14.06 25.30
CA SER A 227 4.46 -13.02 25.90
C SER A 227 3.81 -12.32 27.10
N ILE A 228 2.50 -12.50 27.35
CA ILE A 228 1.78 -11.99 28.55
C ILE A 228 2.16 -12.82 29.78
N THR A 229 2.18 -14.15 29.63
CA THR A 229 2.31 -15.11 30.73
C THR A 229 3.75 -15.60 30.94
N GLU A 230 4.68 -15.31 30.02
CA GLU A 230 6.09 -15.66 30.22
C GLU A 230 6.69 -14.88 31.40
N THR A 231 7.49 -15.58 32.21
CA THR A 231 8.17 -15.05 33.41
C THR A 231 9.42 -14.25 33.02
N VAL A 232 9.22 -12.95 32.81
CA VAL A 232 10.24 -11.99 32.34
C VAL A 232 10.30 -10.75 33.24
N ASN A 233 11.34 -9.94 33.11
CA ASN A 233 11.41 -8.64 33.80
C ASN A 233 10.41 -7.65 33.19
N ARG A 234 9.45 -7.16 33.99
CA ARG A 234 8.45 -6.15 33.57
C ARG A 234 8.49 -4.86 34.39
N GLU A 235 9.36 -4.79 35.39
CA GLU A 235 9.30 -3.77 36.44
C GLU A 235 10.58 -2.94 36.53
N HIS A 236 11.74 -3.54 36.26
CA HIS A 236 13.03 -2.88 36.43
C HIS A 236 13.57 -2.35 35.10
N LYS A 237 14.13 -1.13 35.11
CA LYS A 237 14.67 -0.51 33.89
C LYS A 237 16.06 -1.03 33.58
N ILE A 238 16.43 -0.99 32.30
CA ILE A 238 17.79 -1.32 31.86
C ILE A 238 18.78 -0.39 32.57
N GLY A 239 19.84 -0.97 33.12
CA GLY A 239 20.86 -0.26 33.92
C GLY A 239 20.56 -0.16 35.42
N ASP A 240 19.34 -0.49 35.88
CA ASP A 240 19.05 -0.56 37.31
C ASP A 240 19.82 -1.73 37.96
N LYS A 241 20.05 -1.62 39.28
CA LYS A 241 20.56 -2.72 40.11
C LYS A 241 19.49 -3.22 41.07
N VAL A 242 19.27 -4.53 41.11
CA VAL A 242 18.40 -5.21 42.06
C VAL A 242 19.28 -6.05 42.99
N GLY A 243 19.65 -5.48 44.13
CA GLY A 243 20.76 -6.01 44.93
C GLY A 243 22.07 -5.76 44.19
N GLU A 244 22.86 -6.82 43.98
CA GLU A 244 24.11 -6.75 43.19
C GLU A 244 23.88 -7.05 41.70
N ASN A 245 22.68 -7.52 41.32
CA ASN A 245 22.37 -7.93 39.95
C ASN A 245 21.98 -6.73 39.09
N GLU A 246 22.64 -6.58 37.93
CA GLU A 246 22.33 -5.55 36.93
C GLU A 246 21.21 -6.00 35.98
N VAL A 247 20.31 -5.08 35.67
CA VAL A 247 19.22 -5.28 34.72
C VAL A 247 19.71 -4.98 33.31
N LYS A 248 19.67 -5.99 32.45
CA LYS A 248 20.17 -5.99 31.06
C LYS A 248 19.07 -5.80 30.03
N GLY A 249 17.81 -6.10 30.36
CA GLY A 249 16.70 -6.01 29.41
C GLY A 249 15.31 -6.05 30.06
N VAL A 250 14.30 -5.69 29.28
CA VAL A 250 12.89 -5.66 29.70
C VAL A 250 12.09 -6.57 28.78
N ALA A 251 11.26 -7.42 29.37
CA ALA A 251 10.34 -8.36 28.71
C ALA A 251 10.95 -9.03 27.46
N HIS A 252 10.41 -8.72 26.28
CA HIS A 252 10.76 -9.31 25.01
C HIS A 252 11.27 -8.21 24.09
N SER A 253 12.58 -8.12 23.90
CA SER A 253 13.22 -7.07 23.10
C SER A 253 13.62 -7.56 21.71
N SER A 254 13.57 -6.66 20.73
CA SER A 254 13.98 -6.91 19.35
C SER A 254 15.00 -5.88 18.89
N GLU A 255 15.97 -6.33 18.08
CA GLU A 255 16.96 -5.47 17.45
C GLU A 255 17.18 -5.92 16.01
N PHE A 256 17.22 -4.96 15.08
CA PHE A 256 17.40 -5.20 13.65
C PHE A 256 18.50 -4.30 13.10
N ALA A 257 19.27 -4.84 12.16
CA ALA A 257 20.23 -4.12 11.35
C ALA A 257 19.77 -4.19 9.89
N VAL A 258 19.37 -3.04 9.35
CA VAL A 258 18.76 -2.92 8.03
C VAL A 258 19.73 -2.27 7.06
N ASP A 259 20.10 -3.00 6.02
CA ASP A 259 20.92 -2.53 4.90
C ASP A 259 20.02 -2.19 3.70
N PHE A 260 19.61 -0.93 3.63
CA PHE A 260 18.72 -0.44 2.57
C PHE A 260 19.34 -0.40 1.18
N ASP A 261 20.68 -0.33 1.09
CA ASP A 261 21.41 -0.31 -0.18
C ASP A 261 21.47 -1.72 -0.77
N ASN A 262 21.74 -2.72 0.06
CA ASN A 262 21.74 -4.13 -0.35
C ASN A 262 20.36 -4.80 -0.28
N LYS A 263 19.31 -4.06 0.10
CA LYS A 263 17.92 -4.55 0.24
C LYS A 263 17.81 -5.77 1.15
N LYS A 264 18.53 -5.76 2.28
CA LYS A 264 18.58 -6.86 3.24
C LYS A 264 18.42 -6.36 4.66
N LEU A 265 17.92 -7.20 5.55
CA LEU A 265 17.97 -6.97 6.99
C LEU A 265 18.29 -8.25 7.75
N THR A 266 18.92 -8.06 8.90
CA THR A 266 19.09 -9.10 9.91
C THR A 266 18.49 -8.63 11.23
N GLY A 267 18.11 -9.56 12.09
CA GLY A 267 17.56 -9.20 13.40
C GLY A 267 17.75 -10.28 14.46
N SER A 268 17.53 -9.89 15.70
CA SER A 268 17.61 -10.76 16.87
C SER A 268 16.45 -10.48 17.81
N LEU A 269 15.79 -11.55 18.26
CA LEU A 269 14.70 -11.49 19.23
C LEU A 269 15.15 -12.10 20.56
N TYR A 270 14.98 -11.37 21.65
CA TYR A 270 15.48 -11.74 22.97
C TYR A 270 14.36 -11.88 24.00
N ARG A 271 14.51 -12.85 24.90
CA ARG A 271 13.75 -12.97 26.14
C ARG A 271 14.61 -12.48 27.29
N ASN A 272 14.15 -11.46 28.00
CA ASN A 272 14.83 -10.88 29.15
C ASN A 272 14.19 -11.40 30.44
N GLY A 273 14.79 -12.45 31.01
CA GLY A 273 14.24 -13.18 32.15
C GLY A 273 13.96 -12.32 33.38
N TYR A 274 13.16 -12.86 34.29
CA TYR A 274 12.92 -12.24 35.59
C TYR A 274 14.23 -12.10 36.39
N ILE A 275 14.35 -10.99 37.12
CA ILE A 275 15.51 -10.63 37.94
C ILE A 275 15.04 -10.30 39.35
N ASN A 276 15.81 -10.73 40.36
CA ASN A 276 15.64 -10.29 41.74
C ASN A 276 16.99 -10.22 42.44
N ARG A 277 17.01 -9.90 43.74
CA ARG A 277 18.24 -9.77 44.53
C ARG A 277 19.09 -11.05 44.58
N ASN A 278 18.46 -12.21 44.42
CA ASN A 278 19.08 -13.53 44.55
C ASN A 278 19.24 -14.27 43.22
N LYS A 279 18.79 -13.69 42.10
CA LYS A 279 18.81 -14.28 40.76
C LYS A 279 19.20 -13.22 39.72
N ALA A 280 20.41 -13.37 39.17
CA ALA A 280 20.88 -12.55 38.05
C ALA A 280 19.98 -12.72 36.82
N GLN A 281 19.89 -11.66 36.00
CA GLN A 281 19.06 -11.70 34.81
C GLN A 281 19.66 -12.61 33.73
N GLU A 282 18.87 -13.58 33.30
CA GLU A 282 19.16 -14.41 32.14
C GLU A 282 18.55 -13.76 30.89
N VAL A 283 19.39 -13.40 29.92
CA VAL A 283 18.97 -12.87 28.62
C VAL A 283 19.25 -13.93 27.58
N THR A 284 18.21 -14.43 26.91
CA THR A 284 18.33 -15.47 25.91
C THR A 284 17.87 -14.98 24.55
N LYS A 285 18.73 -15.14 23.53
CA LYS A 285 18.33 -14.95 22.14
C LYS A 285 17.46 -16.13 21.73
N ARG A 286 16.23 -15.86 21.28
CA ARG A 286 15.26 -16.86 20.84
C ARG A 286 15.30 -17.07 19.33
N TYR A 287 15.48 -15.98 18.57
CA TYR A 287 15.50 -16.02 17.12
C TYR A 287 16.61 -15.17 16.52
N SER A 288 17.15 -15.64 15.40
CA SER A 288 17.79 -14.83 14.37
C SER A 288 16.82 -14.62 13.21
N ILE A 289 16.75 -13.40 12.68
CA ILE A 289 15.92 -13.03 11.54
C ILE A 289 16.82 -12.66 10.37
N GLU A 290 16.42 -13.07 9.17
CA GLU A 290 16.97 -12.63 7.89
C GLU A 290 15.81 -12.34 6.93
N ALA A 291 15.87 -11.23 6.21
CA ALA A 291 14.85 -10.89 5.21
C ALA A 291 15.39 -10.01 4.09
N ASP A 292 14.75 -10.10 2.93
CA ASP A 292 14.97 -9.26 1.76
C ASP A 292 13.90 -8.18 1.65
N ILE A 293 14.29 -6.99 1.18
CA ILE A 293 13.42 -5.81 1.07
C ILE A 293 12.90 -5.68 -0.37
N ALA A 294 11.58 -5.57 -0.53
CA ALA A 294 10.90 -5.30 -1.80
C ALA A 294 9.86 -4.19 -1.60
N GLY A 295 9.98 -3.09 -2.34
CA GLY A 295 9.20 -1.88 -2.07
C GLY A 295 9.47 -1.35 -0.66
N ASN A 296 8.42 -1.18 0.14
CA ASN A 296 8.51 -0.84 1.57
C ASN A 296 8.25 -2.05 2.50
N ARG A 297 8.28 -3.27 1.94
CA ARG A 297 8.06 -4.54 2.64
C ARG A 297 9.35 -5.32 2.76
N PHE A 298 9.36 -6.28 3.67
CA PHE A 298 10.42 -7.28 3.76
C PHE A 298 9.83 -8.67 3.99
N ARG A 299 10.51 -9.68 3.43
CA ARG A 299 10.10 -11.09 3.48
C ARG A 299 11.30 -11.96 3.78
N GLY A 300 11.13 -12.96 4.63
CA GLY A 300 12.24 -13.84 4.99
C GLY A 300 11.90 -14.88 6.03
N LYS A 301 12.84 -15.13 6.93
CA LYS A 301 12.82 -16.27 7.85
C LYS A 301 13.12 -15.87 9.28
N ALA A 302 12.57 -16.64 10.21
CA ALA A 302 12.98 -16.63 11.61
C ALA A 302 13.58 -17.99 11.98
N LYS A 303 14.85 -17.99 12.35
CA LYS A 303 15.58 -19.19 12.77
C LYS A 303 15.63 -19.26 14.29
N ALA A 304 15.08 -20.34 14.84
CA ALA A 304 15.14 -20.61 16.27
C ALA A 304 16.59 -20.89 16.70
N GLU A 305 17.01 -20.29 17.79
CA GLU A 305 18.36 -20.51 18.35
C GLU A 305 18.46 -21.85 19.11
N LYS A 306 17.34 -22.31 19.70
CA LYS A 306 17.25 -23.59 20.39
C LYS A 306 16.47 -24.58 19.53
N ALA A 307 17.15 -25.58 18.97
CA ALA A 307 16.56 -26.52 18.02
C ALA A 307 15.44 -27.39 18.62
N ASP A 308 15.55 -27.76 19.90
CA ASP A 308 14.63 -28.70 20.57
C ASP A 308 13.51 -28.00 21.35
N ASP A 309 13.29 -26.70 21.13
CA ASP A 309 12.19 -25.98 21.79
C ASP A 309 10.83 -26.36 21.16
N PRO A 310 9.82 -26.77 21.95
CA PRO A 310 8.59 -27.33 21.41
C PRO A 310 7.56 -26.26 20.98
N ILE A 311 7.85 -24.97 21.18
CA ILE A 311 7.06 -23.82 20.68
C ILE A 311 7.88 -22.85 19.84
N PHE A 312 9.16 -22.65 20.16
CA PHE A 312 10.01 -21.70 19.45
C PHE A 312 10.79 -22.41 18.35
N THR A 313 10.15 -22.62 17.19
CA THR A 313 10.72 -23.33 16.03
C THR A 313 10.92 -22.43 14.82
N ASN A 314 11.59 -22.92 13.78
CA ASN A 314 11.85 -22.14 12.56
C ASN A 314 10.55 -21.71 11.83
N SER A 315 10.64 -20.56 11.15
CA SER A 315 9.61 -20.03 10.26
C SER A 315 10.21 -19.61 8.93
N ASP A 316 9.60 -20.04 7.84
CA ASP A 316 9.82 -19.53 6.49
C ASP A 316 8.82 -18.41 6.10
N TYR A 317 7.95 -18.01 7.03
CA TYR A 317 6.79 -17.15 6.77
C TYR A 317 6.87 -15.79 7.49
N LEU A 318 8.04 -15.16 7.48
CA LEU A 318 8.23 -13.83 8.04
C LEU A 318 7.90 -12.75 6.99
N GLU A 319 6.97 -11.86 7.33
CA GLU A 319 6.59 -10.71 6.50
C GLU A 319 6.44 -9.48 7.40
N GLY A 320 6.84 -8.32 6.89
CA GLY A 320 6.57 -7.04 7.53
C GLY A 320 6.86 -5.87 6.61
N GLY A 321 6.84 -4.66 7.17
CA GLY A 321 7.16 -3.46 6.42
C GLY A 321 7.64 -2.30 7.26
N PHE A 322 8.04 -1.26 6.55
CA PHE A 322 8.46 0.02 7.09
C PHE A 322 7.28 1.00 7.13
N TYR A 323 7.19 1.76 8.21
CA TYR A 323 6.10 2.67 8.51
C TYR A 323 6.64 4.03 8.94
N GLY A 324 5.83 5.06 8.68
CA GLY A 324 6.24 6.45 8.71
C GLY A 324 6.79 6.90 7.34
N PRO A 325 6.74 8.20 7.01
CA PRO A 325 7.12 8.70 5.69
C PRO A 325 8.51 8.27 5.22
N LYS A 326 9.44 8.09 6.16
CA LYS A 326 10.88 7.88 5.93
C LYS A 326 11.41 6.58 6.56
N ALA A 327 10.54 5.60 6.78
CA ALA A 327 10.87 4.34 7.44
C ALA A 327 11.41 4.52 8.86
N GLU A 328 10.83 5.45 9.63
CA GLU A 328 11.19 5.69 11.01
C GLU A 328 10.98 4.44 11.89
N GLU A 329 9.96 3.64 11.55
CA GLU A 329 9.53 2.45 12.27
C GLU A 329 9.39 1.25 11.35
N MET A 330 9.44 0.05 11.92
CA MET A 330 9.18 -1.21 11.23
C MET A 330 8.33 -2.13 12.09
N ALA A 331 7.53 -2.96 11.45
CA ALA A 331 6.71 -3.95 12.12
C ALA A 331 6.51 -5.17 11.22
N GLY A 332 6.29 -6.33 11.82
CA GLY A 332 6.05 -7.56 11.08
C GLY A 332 5.58 -8.70 11.95
N LYS A 333 5.34 -9.83 11.29
CA LYS A 333 4.95 -11.09 11.91
C LYS A 333 5.71 -12.25 11.30
N PHE A 334 5.74 -13.37 12.00
CA PHE A 334 6.06 -14.67 11.42
C PHE A 334 5.20 -15.78 12.01
N PHE A 335 5.05 -16.85 11.24
CA PHE A 335 4.29 -18.03 11.63
C PHE A 335 5.16 -19.28 11.46
N THR A 336 5.39 -20.00 12.54
CA THR A 336 6.30 -21.16 12.54
C THR A 336 5.82 -22.27 11.61
N ASN A 337 6.76 -22.99 11.00
CA ASN A 337 6.46 -24.01 9.98
C ASN A 337 5.59 -25.15 10.53
N ASN A 338 5.77 -25.49 11.81
CA ASN A 338 4.97 -26.50 12.51
C ASN A 338 3.70 -25.93 13.17
N LYS A 339 3.34 -24.67 12.89
CA LYS A 339 2.13 -24.00 13.39
C LYS A 339 2.04 -23.95 14.91
N SER A 340 3.20 -23.97 15.59
CA SER A 340 3.28 -23.97 17.06
C SER A 340 3.21 -22.58 17.66
N LEU A 341 3.54 -21.54 16.88
CA LEU A 341 3.66 -20.17 17.34
C LEU A 341 3.43 -19.16 16.20
N PHE A 342 2.68 -18.11 16.53
CA PHE A 342 2.57 -16.86 15.79
C PHE A 342 3.24 -15.75 16.61
N ALA A 343 4.11 -14.97 15.96
CA ALA A 343 4.82 -13.87 16.60
C ALA A 343 4.70 -12.59 15.79
N VAL A 344 4.74 -11.48 16.50
CA VAL A 344 4.74 -10.12 15.98
C VAL A 344 5.91 -9.34 16.57
N PHE A 345 6.41 -8.34 15.85
CA PHE A 345 7.46 -7.46 16.33
C PHE A 345 7.25 -6.05 15.81
N ALA A 346 7.76 -5.07 16.57
CA ALA A 346 7.84 -3.68 16.16
C ALA A 346 9.11 -3.05 16.71
N ALA A 347 9.69 -2.14 15.95
CA ALA A 347 10.91 -1.44 16.31
C ALA A 347 10.96 -0.05 15.67
N LYS A 348 11.67 0.88 16.31
CA LYS A 348 11.97 2.19 15.75
C LYS A 348 13.46 2.36 15.54
N SER A 349 13.82 3.14 14.53
CA SER A 349 15.21 3.49 14.27
C SER A 349 15.77 4.37 15.39
N GLU A 350 17.04 4.17 15.74
CA GLU A 350 17.75 5.03 16.70
C GLU A 350 18.34 6.29 16.03
N ASN A 351 18.32 6.34 14.69
CA ASN A 351 18.98 7.39 13.92
C ASN A 351 18.04 8.58 13.66
N GLY A 352 18.58 9.80 13.78
CA GLY A 352 17.88 11.05 13.47
C GLY A 352 17.69 11.29 11.96
N GLU A 353 17.83 12.53 11.51
CA GLU A 353 17.68 12.86 10.08
C GLU A 353 18.67 12.07 9.20
N THR A 354 18.15 11.09 8.47
CA THR A 354 18.89 10.33 7.45
C THR A 354 18.53 10.84 6.07
N THR A 355 19.52 10.90 5.16
CA THR A 355 19.24 11.07 3.73
C THR A 355 18.37 9.90 3.27
N THR A 356 17.23 10.21 2.67
CA THR A 356 16.28 9.24 2.15
C THR A 356 16.20 9.29 0.63
N GLU A 357 15.79 8.17 0.05
CA GLU A 357 15.47 8.04 -1.36
C GLU A 357 14.00 7.64 -1.51
N ARG A 358 13.26 8.32 -2.38
CA ARG A 358 11.86 8.02 -2.65
C ARG A 358 11.74 6.76 -3.50
N ILE A 359 10.92 5.83 -3.05
CA ILE A 359 10.71 4.51 -3.69
C ILE A 359 9.31 4.39 -4.31
N ILE A 360 8.32 5.13 -3.81
CA ILE A 360 6.92 5.00 -4.20
C ILE A 360 6.28 6.39 -4.32
N ASP A 361 5.52 6.60 -5.38
CA ASP A 361 4.46 7.61 -5.41
C ASP A 361 3.11 6.90 -5.31
N ALA A 362 2.21 7.41 -4.47
CA ALA A 362 0.82 6.95 -4.42
C ALA A 362 -0.04 8.08 -3.87
N THR A 363 -0.75 8.78 -4.74
CA THR A 363 -1.47 10.01 -4.40
C THR A 363 -2.85 10.02 -5.02
N LYS A 364 -3.79 10.69 -4.34
CA LYS A 364 -5.15 10.97 -4.79
C LYS A 364 -5.42 12.46 -4.78
N ILE A 365 -5.94 13.02 -5.87
CA ILE A 365 -6.41 14.41 -5.95
C ILE A 365 -7.93 14.41 -5.88
N ASP A 366 -8.49 15.06 -4.86
CA ASP A 366 -9.93 15.28 -4.74
C ASP A 366 -10.38 16.33 -5.77
N LEU A 367 -11.38 16.03 -6.61
CA LEU A 367 -11.83 16.95 -7.68
C LEU A 367 -12.87 17.98 -7.22
N THR A 368 -13.23 17.99 -5.93
CA THR A 368 -14.09 19.03 -5.32
C THR A 368 -13.23 20.06 -4.57
N GLN A 369 -12.22 19.58 -3.85
CA GLN A 369 -11.31 20.39 -3.06
C GLN A 369 -10.02 20.74 -3.79
N PHE A 370 -9.69 20.04 -4.88
CA PHE A 370 -8.45 20.18 -5.65
C PHE A 370 -7.21 20.14 -4.75
N ASN A 371 -7.20 19.21 -3.79
CA ASN A 371 -6.08 18.93 -2.91
C ASN A 371 -5.62 17.48 -3.07
N ALA A 372 -4.34 17.24 -2.83
CA ALA A 372 -3.74 15.91 -2.87
C ALA A 372 -3.69 15.27 -1.47
N LYS A 373 -3.93 13.96 -1.41
CA LYS A 373 -3.77 13.11 -0.24
C LYS A 373 -2.97 11.87 -0.61
N GLU A 374 -2.10 11.45 0.28
CA GLU A 374 -1.32 10.22 0.12
C GLU A 374 -2.22 8.98 0.21
N LEU A 375 -1.95 7.98 -0.63
CA LEU A 375 -2.59 6.67 -0.59
C LEU A 375 -1.66 5.64 0.06
N ASN A 376 -2.25 4.59 0.63
CA ASN A 376 -1.49 3.42 1.04
C ASN A 376 -1.03 2.64 -0.20
N ASN A 377 0.25 2.29 -0.24
CA ASN A 377 0.82 1.45 -1.29
C ASN A 377 2.03 0.70 -0.73
N PHE A 378 2.22 -0.55 -1.15
CA PHE A 378 3.28 -1.45 -0.65
C PHE A 378 4.44 -1.69 -1.63
N GLY A 379 4.52 -0.90 -2.71
CA GLY A 379 5.52 -1.05 -3.77
C GLY A 379 5.01 -1.74 -5.03
N ASP A 380 3.70 -1.79 -5.22
CA ASP A 380 3.09 -2.26 -6.47
C ASP A 380 2.13 -1.19 -7.00
N ALA A 381 2.52 -0.51 -8.08
CA ALA A 381 1.72 0.55 -8.66
C ALA A 381 0.45 0.04 -9.37
N SER A 382 0.38 -1.26 -9.66
CA SER A 382 -0.76 -1.89 -10.32
C SER A 382 -1.86 -2.31 -9.35
N ILE A 383 -1.68 -2.12 -8.04
CA ILE A 383 -2.69 -2.41 -7.02
C ILE A 383 -3.08 -1.11 -6.32
N LEU A 384 -4.36 -0.82 -6.29
CA LEU A 384 -4.92 0.26 -5.48
C LEU A 384 -5.41 -0.31 -4.15
N ILE A 385 -5.07 0.33 -3.03
CA ILE A 385 -5.48 -0.10 -1.69
C ILE A 385 -6.51 0.88 -1.16
N ILE A 386 -7.73 0.40 -0.91
CA ILE A 386 -8.86 1.21 -0.39
C ILE A 386 -9.46 0.45 0.79
N ASP A 387 -9.50 1.09 1.96
CA ASP A 387 -9.92 0.50 3.23
C ASP A 387 -9.32 -0.91 3.48
N GLY A 388 -8.07 -1.09 3.05
CA GLY A 388 -7.34 -2.35 3.16
C GLY A 388 -7.61 -3.40 2.09
N GLN A 389 -8.63 -3.22 1.28
CA GLN A 389 -8.90 -4.12 0.16
C GLN A 389 -8.05 -3.74 -1.06
N LYS A 390 -7.54 -4.78 -1.74
CA LYS A 390 -6.74 -4.64 -2.96
C LYS A 390 -7.66 -4.60 -4.17
N MET A 391 -7.43 -3.65 -5.06
CA MET A 391 -8.06 -3.56 -6.36
C MET A 391 -6.97 -3.64 -7.44
N ASP A 392 -6.93 -4.75 -8.18
CA ASP A 392 -6.01 -4.93 -9.31
C ASP A 392 -6.43 -4.04 -10.48
N LEU A 393 -5.53 -3.14 -10.88
CA LEU A 393 -5.72 -2.15 -11.93
C LEU A 393 -5.35 -2.69 -13.33
N ALA A 394 -4.72 -3.86 -13.42
CA ALA A 394 -4.32 -4.45 -14.69
C ALA A 394 -5.53 -4.96 -15.50
N GLY A 395 -5.42 -4.92 -16.82
CA GLY A 395 -6.43 -5.49 -17.71
C GLY A 395 -5.96 -5.52 -19.17
N VAL A 396 -6.87 -5.92 -20.06
CA VAL A 396 -6.57 -6.21 -21.47
C VAL A 396 -6.59 -4.95 -22.34
N ASP A 397 -7.42 -3.99 -21.99
CA ASP A 397 -7.60 -2.76 -22.75
C ASP A 397 -6.52 -1.74 -22.40
N PHE A 398 -6.39 -0.70 -23.23
CA PHE A 398 -5.44 0.38 -22.98
C PHE A 398 -5.66 1.05 -21.61
N LYS A 399 -6.93 1.34 -21.29
CA LYS A 399 -7.38 1.73 -19.96
C LYS A 399 -8.45 0.75 -19.49
N ASN A 400 -8.48 0.45 -18.20
CA ASN A 400 -9.35 -0.59 -17.66
C ASN A 400 -10.21 -0.04 -16.54
N SER A 401 -11.52 -0.31 -16.60
CA SER A 401 -12.46 -0.01 -15.52
C SER A 401 -12.56 -1.19 -14.56
N LYS A 402 -12.49 -0.90 -13.27
CA LYS A 402 -12.59 -1.87 -12.17
C LYS A 402 -13.65 -1.40 -11.21
N THR A 403 -14.57 -2.30 -10.87
CA THR A 403 -15.61 -2.05 -9.87
C THR A 403 -15.45 -3.08 -8.76
N VAL A 404 -15.31 -2.62 -7.52
CA VAL A 404 -15.17 -3.47 -6.33
C VAL A 404 -16.05 -2.92 -5.22
N GLU A 405 -16.73 -3.81 -4.51
CA GLU A 405 -17.53 -3.47 -3.34
C GLU A 405 -16.67 -3.57 -2.08
N ILE A 406 -16.47 -2.45 -1.39
CA ILE A 406 -15.58 -2.33 -0.24
C ILE A 406 -16.38 -1.75 0.92
N ASN A 407 -16.58 -2.52 1.99
CA ASN A 407 -17.31 -2.09 3.19
C ASN A 407 -18.71 -1.49 2.89
N GLY A 408 -19.44 -2.06 1.92
CA GLY A 408 -20.75 -1.56 1.49
C GLY A 408 -20.72 -0.34 0.57
N LYS A 409 -19.54 0.08 0.09
CA LYS A 409 -19.36 1.14 -0.91
C LYS A 409 -18.90 0.53 -2.24
N THR A 410 -19.57 0.89 -3.32
CA THR A 410 -19.15 0.50 -4.67
C THR A 410 -18.11 1.48 -5.19
N MET A 411 -16.85 1.06 -5.18
CA MET A 411 -15.74 1.86 -5.70
C MET A 411 -15.48 1.53 -7.16
N VAL A 412 -15.30 2.56 -7.98
CA VAL A 412 -14.98 2.43 -9.41
C VAL A 412 -13.68 3.15 -9.70
N ALA A 413 -12.72 2.44 -10.30
CA ALA A 413 -11.47 3.01 -10.78
C ALA A 413 -11.32 2.79 -12.28
N VAL A 414 -10.90 3.82 -13.01
CA VAL A 414 -10.50 3.72 -14.42
C VAL A 414 -9.00 3.97 -14.48
N ALA A 415 -8.24 2.91 -14.71
CA ALA A 415 -6.78 2.94 -14.65
C ALA A 415 -6.14 2.88 -16.03
N CYS A 416 -5.24 3.82 -16.29
CA CYS A 416 -4.35 3.87 -17.43
C CYS A 416 -2.90 3.60 -16.97
N CYS A 417 -2.01 2.99 -17.76
CA CYS A 417 -2.24 2.44 -19.09
C CYS A 417 -1.62 1.04 -19.21
N SER A 418 -2.03 0.25 -20.20
CA SER A 418 -1.51 -1.11 -20.43
C SER A 418 -0.05 -1.16 -20.90
N ASN A 419 0.47 -0.08 -21.51
CA ASN A 419 1.87 0.04 -21.92
C ASN A 419 2.81 0.57 -20.82
N LEU A 420 2.25 1.05 -19.71
CA LEU A 420 2.99 1.47 -18.51
C LEU A 420 3.01 0.30 -17.53
N GLU A 421 4.17 -0.18 -17.15
CA GLU A 421 4.33 -1.38 -16.32
C GLU A 421 4.57 -1.01 -14.84
N TYR A 422 5.28 0.09 -14.58
CA TYR A 422 5.75 0.49 -13.25
C TYR A 422 4.97 1.69 -12.69
N MET A 423 3.96 2.16 -13.41
CA MET A 423 3.05 3.19 -12.93
C MET A 423 1.61 2.98 -13.42
N LYS A 424 0.66 3.56 -12.68
CA LYS A 424 -0.75 3.67 -13.03
C LYS A 424 -1.29 5.03 -12.61
N PHE A 425 -2.22 5.55 -13.39
CA PHE A 425 -2.98 6.74 -13.01
C PHE A 425 -4.39 6.64 -13.55
N GLY A 426 -5.26 7.53 -13.09
CA GLY A 426 -6.56 7.73 -13.70
C GLY A 426 -7.58 8.21 -12.71
N GLN A 427 -8.82 7.75 -12.86
CA GLN A 427 -9.98 8.25 -12.14
C GLN A 427 -10.43 7.26 -11.06
N LEU A 428 -10.90 7.77 -9.92
CA LEU A 428 -11.44 6.98 -8.82
C LEU A 428 -12.65 7.69 -8.22
N TRP A 429 -13.76 6.99 -8.08
CA TRP A 429 -14.97 7.53 -7.45
C TRP A 429 -15.79 6.45 -6.75
N GLN A 430 -16.73 6.88 -5.91
CA GLN A 430 -17.76 6.04 -5.34
C GLN A 430 -19.05 6.14 -6.18
N LYS A 431 -19.61 5.00 -6.55
CA LYS A 431 -20.93 4.90 -7.20
C LYS A 431 -22.01 4.68 -6.13
N GLU A 432 -23.07 5.49 -6.18
CA GLU A 432 -24.25 5.37 -5.32
C GLU A 432 -25.51 5.31 -6.20
N GLY A 433 -26.27 4.22 -6.12
CA GLY A 433 -27.40 3.97 -7.01
C GLY A 433 -27.01 3.84 -8.50
N GLU A 434 -27.94 4.18 -9.40
CA GLU A 434 -27.72 4.00 -10.85
C GLU A 434 -26.82 5.08 -11.46
N GLN A 435 -26.79 6.31 -10.93
CA GLN A 435 -26.14 7.46 -11.60
C GLN A 435 -25.40 8.45 -10.67
N GLN A 436 -25.46 8.31 -9.34
CA GLN A 436 -24.83 9.29 -8.46
C GLN A 436 -23.34 8.97 -8.26
N VAL A 437 -22.50 9.95 -8.53
CA VAL A 437 -21.04 9.90 -8.33
C VAL A 437 -20.72 10.71 -7.07
N LYS A 438 -20.02 10.08 -6.12
CA LYS A 438 -19.46 10.73 -4.93
C LYS A 438 -17.95 10.60 -4.91
N ASP A 439 -17.29 11.52 -4.20
CA ASP A 439 -15.86 11.51 -3.94
C ASP A 439 -15.02 11.35 -5.22
N ASN A 440 -15.41 12.04 -6.28
CA ASN A 440 -14.71 11.97 -7.56
C ASN A 440 -13.27 12.48 -7.39
N SER A 441 -12.32 11.71 -7.86
CA SER A 441 -10.91 11.94 -7.63
C SER A 441 -10.06 11.41 -8.78
N LEU A 442 -8.82 11.91 -8.85
CA LEU A 442 -7.76 11.34 -9.68
C LEU A 442 -6.77 10.62 -8.80
N PHE A 443 -6.08 9.61 -9.31
CA PHE A 443 -4.98 8.95 -8.62
C PHE A 443 -3.75 8.78 -9.51
N LEU A 444 -2.59 8.69 -8.87
CA LEU A 444 -1.31 8.38 -9.49
C LEU A 444 -0.52 7.45 -8.55
N GLN A 445 -0.04 6.33 -9.07
CA GLN A 445 0.84 5.39 -8.39
C GLN A 445 2.05 5.07 -9.26
N GLY A 446 3.23 4.93 -8.67
CA GLY A 446 4.44 4.60 -9.40
C GLY A 446 5.57 4.06 -8.55
N GLU A 447 6.30 3.08 -9.10
CA GLU A 447 7.49 2.46 -8.53
C GLU A 447 8.75 3.19 -9.02
N ARG A 448 9.35 3.99 -8.15
CA ARG A 448 10.45 4.90 -8.52
C ARG A 448 11.66 4.13 -9.04
N THR A 449 12.29 4.68 -10.07
CA THR A 449 13.62 4.25 -10.51
C THR A 449 14.62 4.49 -9.39
N ALA A 450 15.50 3.52 -9.12
CA ALA A 450 16.59 3.73 -8.19
C ALA A 450 17.53 4.84 -8.70
N THR A 451 17.98 5.71 -7.82
CA THR A 451 18.71 6.93 -8.18
C THR A 451 20.04 6.62 -8.89
N ASP A 452 20.68 5.50 -8.56
CA ASP A 452 21.88 4.99 -9.23
C ASP A 452 21.61 4.34 -10.61
N LYS A 453 20.34 4.11 -10.96
CA LYS A 453 19.88 3.59 -12.25
C LYS A 453 19.26 4.65 -13.15
N MET A 454 19.22 5.90 -12.70
CA MET A 454 18.82 7.04 -13.53
C MET A 454 19.81 7.22 -14.70
N PRO A 455 19.34 7.50 -15.93
CA PRO A 455 20.23 7.83 -17.04
C PRO A 455 21.15 9.01 -16.69
N ALA A 456 22.45 8.84 -16.93
CA ALA A 456 23.46 9.84 -16.60
C ALA A 456 23.41 11.08 -17.52
N GLY A 457 22.85 10.94 -18.73
CA GLY A 457 22.73 11.99 -19.72
C GLY A 457 21.86 11.55 -20.90
N GLY A 458 21.70 12.44 -21.88
CA GLY A 458 20.95 12.19 -23.11
C GLY A 458 19.59 12.89 -23.16
N ASN A 459 19.09 13.03 -24.39
CA ASN A 459 17.80 13.62 -24.70
C ASN A 459 16.85 12.52 -25.15
N TYR A 460 15.73 12.39 -24.45
CA TYR A 460 14.74 11.35 -24.71
C TYR A 460 13.35 11.96 -24.84
N LYS A 461 12.58 11.42 -25.78
CA LYS A 461 11.16 11.74 -25.94
C LYS A 461 10.34 10.77 -25.10
N TYR A 462 9.34 11.27 -24.40
CA TYR A 462 8.31 10.47 -23.74
C TYR A 462 6.94 10.87 -24.27
N VAL A 463 6.10 9.88 -24.55
CA VAL A 463 4.75 10.10 -25.08
C VAL A 463 3.74 9.31 -24.26
N GLY A 464 2.59 9.91 -23.98
CA GLY A 464 1.52 9.27 -23.24
C GLY A 464 0.22 10.03 -23.28
N THR A 465 -0.52 9.97 -22.18
CA THR A 465 -1.85 10.57 -22.03
C THR A 465 -2.05 11.05 -20.59
N TRP A 466 -3.23 11.58 -20.27
CA TRP A 466 -3.53 12.21 -18.99
C TRP A 466 -5.02 12.24 -18.69
N ASP A 467 -5.36 12.32 -17.41
CA ASP A 467 -6.71 12.58 -16.92
C ASP A 467 -6.69 13.91 -16.16
N ALA A 468 -7.70 14.75 -16.39
CA ALA A 468 -7.83 16.02 -15.69
C ALA A 468 -9.26 16.51 -15.60
N LEU A 469 -9.49 17.40 -14.64
CA LEU A 469 -10.68 18.22 -14.56
C LEU A 469 -10.27 19.67 -14.31
N VAL A 470 -10.76 20.57 -15.16
CA VAL A 470 -10.64 22.02 -15.02
C VAL A 470 -12.03 22.59 -14.81
N SER A 471 -12.22 23.39 -13.78
CA SER A 471 -13.52 23.99 -13.43
C SER A 471 -13.42 25.49 -13.30
N LYS A 472 -14.26 26.21 -14.07
CA LYS A 472 -14.45 27.66 -14.00
C LYS A 472 -15.84 28.00 -14.55
N GLY A 473 -16.86 27.87 -13.72
CA GLY A 473 -18.28 27.95 -14.13
C GLY A 473 -18.75 26.69 -14.86
N THR A 474 -18.05 26.30 -15.93
CA THR A 474 -18.19 25.02 -16.64
C THR A 474 -17.03 24.09 -16.29
N ASN A 475 -17.25 22.78 -16.46
CA ASN A 475 -16.21 21.76 -16.31
C ASN A 475 -15.69 21.32 -17.68
N TRP A 476 -14.38 21.31 -17.83
CA TRP A 476 -13.66 20.69 -18.94
C TRP A 476 -12.91 19.48 -18.40
N ILE A 477 -12.89 18.39 -19.15
CA ILE A 477 -12.26 17.13 -18.75
C ILE A 477 -11.26 16.67 -19.81
N ALA A 478 -10.15 16.10 -19.36
CA ALA A 478 -9.30 15.25 -20.18
C ALA A 478 -9.51 13.80 -19.73
N GLU A 479 -9.67 12.90 -20.69
CA GLU A 479 -9.84 11.47 -20.43
C GLU A 479 -8.77 10.68 -21.15
N ALA A 480 -8.02 9.86 -20.42
CA ALA A 480 -6.93 9.09 -20.99
C ALA A 480 -7.35 8.27 -22.24
N ASP A 481 -6.54 8.32 -23.29
CA ASP A 481 -6.75 7.58 -24.55
C ASP A 481 -5.43 7.19 -25.24
N ASN A 482 -5.50 6.35 -26.28
CA ASN A 482 -4.33 5.86 -27.02
C ASN A 482 -4.14 6.52 -28.40
N ASN A 483 -4.88 7.57 -28.72
CA ASN A 483 -4.77 8.29 -29.98
C ASN A 483 -3.61 9.31 -29.92
N ARG A 484 -2.45 8.88 -30.42
CA ARG A 484 -1.20 9.65 -30.41
C ARG A 484 -1.20 10.89 -31.29
N GLU A 485 -2.10 10.97 -32.26
CA GLU A 485 -2.13 12.05 -33.25
C GLU A 485 -3.05 13.19 -32.83
N SER A 486 -4.24 12.85 -32.32
CA SER A 486 -5.32 13.81 -32.06
C SER A 486 -6.10 13.54 -30.78
N GLY A 487 -5.64 12.65 -29.91
CA GLY A 487 -6.23 12.40 -28.60
C GLY A 487 -5.76 13.37 -27.51
N TYR A 488 -6.07 13.04 -26.26
CA TYR A 488 -5.52 13.71 -25.07
C TYR A 488 -4.06 13.30 -24.85
N ARG A 489 -3.20 13.72 -25.76
CA ARG A 489 -1.80 13.30 -25.82
C ARG A 489 -0.93 14.15 -24.90
N THR A 490 0.10 13.51 -24.35
CA THR A 490 1.18 14.18 -23.62
C THR A 490 2.52 13.90 -24.28
N GLU A 491 3.36 14.93 -24.37
CA GLU A 491 4.68 14.85 -24.97
C GLU A 491 5.69 15.51 -24.04
N PHE A 492 6.75 14.78 -23.66
CA PHE A 492 7.82 15.31 -22.82
C PHE A 492 9.17 15.17 -23.51
N ASP A 493 9.93 16.26 -23.51
CA ASP A 493 11.33 16.29 -23.88
C ASP A 493 12.15 16.29 -22.59
N VAL A 494 12.86 15.19 -22.32
CA VAL A 494 13.61 14.96 -21.10
C VAL A 494 15.10 14.98 -21.41
N ASN A 495 15.82 15.90 -20.78
CA ASN A 495 17.26 16.04 -20.89
C ASN A 495 17.90 15.70 -19.54
N PHE A 496 18.51 14.51 -19.45
CA PHE A 496 19.15 14.05 -18.22
C PHE A 496 20.51 14.72 -17.96
N SER A 497 21.14 15.29 -19.00
CA SER A 497 22.40 16.02 -18.89
C SER A 497 22.17 17.38 -18.22
N ASP A 498 21.16 18.11 -18.68
CA ASP A 498 20.80 19.44 -18.15
C ASP A 498 19.79 19.37 -16.99
N LYS A 499 19.36 18.16 -16.63
CA LYS A 499 18.37 17.88 -15.58
C LYS A 499 17.05 18.64 -15.80
N LYS A 500 16.53 18.61 -17.03
CA LYS A 500 15.30 19.29 -17.43
C LYS A 500 14.22 18.34 -17.96
N VAL A 501 12.97 18.68 -17.65
CA VAL A 501 11.77 18.05 -18.21
C VAL A 501 10.88 19.15 -18.74
N ASN A 502 10.60 19.13 -20.05
CA ASN A 502 9.67 20.06 -20.68
C ASN A 502 8.50 19.25 -21.24
N GLY A 503 7.29 19.52 -20.75
CA GLY A 503 6.08 18.78 -21.10
C GLY A 503 5.06 19.61 -21.85
N LYS A 504 4.26 18.95 -22.69
CA LYS A 504 3.13 19.51 -23.42
C LYS A 504 1.94 18.56 -23.27
N LEU A 505 0.82 19.07 -22.77
CA LEU A 505 -0.41 18.33 -22.54
C LEU A 505 -1.50 18.94 -23.43
N PHE A 506 -2.10 18.12 -24.29
CA PHE A 506 -3.00 18.56 -25.36
C PHE A 506 -4.46 18.19 -25.06
N ASP A 507 -5.38 19.01 -25.57
CA ASP A 507 -6.78 18.64 -25.74
C ASP A 507 -6.94 17.75 -26.97
N LYS A 508 -8.06 17.02 -27.03
CA LYS A 508 -8.44 16.24 -28.20
C LYS A 508 -8.62 17.13 -29.43
N GLY A 509 -7.90 16.81 -30.50
CA GLY A 509 -7.84 17.61 -31.73
C GLY A 509 -7.07 18.93 -31.60
N GLY A 510 -6.46 19.21 -30.44
CA GLY A 510 -5.72 20.43 -30.18
C GLY A 510 -4.39 20.49 -30.92
N VAL A 511 -4.18 21.56 -31.69
CA VAL A 511 -2.89 21.83 -32.38
C VAL A 511 -1.83 22.31 -31.39
N ASN A 512 -2.23 23.15 -30.44
CA ASN A 512 -1.38 23.69 -29.37
C ASN A 512 -1.69 23.00 -28.04
N PRO A 513 -0.70 22.86 -27.15
CA PRO A 513 -0.95 22.31 -25.83
C PRO A 513 -1.83 23.26 -25.00
N VAL A 514 -2.71 22.65 -24.19
CA VAL A 514 -3.49 23.38 -23.18
C VAL A 514 -2.58 23.74 -22.00
N PHE A 515 -1.77 22.78 -21.56
CA PHE A 515 -0.77 22.99 -20.52
C PHE A 515 0.63 22.70 -21.02
N THR A 516 1.57 23.53 -20.57
CA THR A 516 3.01 23.29 -20.67
C THR A 516 3.58 23.07 -19.27
N VAL A 517 4.57 22.20 -19.16
CA VAL A 517 5.26 21.88 -17.90
C VAL A 517 6.74 22.20 -18.07
N ASP A 518 7.28 22.98 -17.14
CA ASP A 518 8.71 23.29 -17.06
C ASP A 518 9.21 22.79 -15.69
N ALA A 519 10.04 21.74 -15.68
CA ALA A 519 10.49 21.11 -14.44
C ALA A 519 11.98 20.75 -14.43
N THR A 520 12.52 20.61 -13.23
CA THR A 520 13.93 20.26 -12.98
C THR A 520 14.01 18.89 -12.31
N ILE A 521 14.91 18.04 -12.81
CA ILE A 521 15.16 16.70 -12.29
C ILE A 521 15.99 16.79 -11.02
N ASN A 522 15.53 16.16 -9.94
CA ASN A 522 16.27 15.99 -8.70
C ASN A 522 16.15 14.54 -8.20
N GLY A 523 17.27 13.85 -8.06
CA GLY A 523 17.31 12.41 -7.78
C GLY A 523 16.56 11.61 -8.86
N ASN A 524 15.57 10.84 -8.45
CA ASN A 524 14.70 10.03 -9.31
C ASN A 524 13.31 10.65 -9.57
N GLY A 525 13.17 11.96 -9.38
CA GLY A 525 11.93 12.69 -9.70
C GLY A 525 12.19 14.06 -10.27
N PHE A 526 11.11 14.82 -10.45
CA PHE A 526 11.17 16.19 -10.94
C PHE A 526 10.11 17.06 -10.27
N ILE A 527 10.45 18.34 -10.09
CA ILE A 527 9.57 19.37 -9.53
C ILE A 527 9.66 20.59 -10.43
N GLY A 528 8.53 21.24 -10.67
CA GLY A 528 8.45 22.40 -11.54
C GLY A 528 7.08 23.04 -11.52
N SER A 529 6.71 23.65 -12.64
CA SER A 529 5.45 24.36 -12.78
C SER A 529 4.72 24.02 -14.07
N ALA A 530 3.39 23.98 -14.00
CA ALA A 530 2.48 23.93 -15.13
C ALA A 530 1.87 25.32 -15.38
N LYS A 531 1.65 25.65 -16.66
CA LYS A 531 0.98 26.87 -17.10
C LYS A 531 0.21 26.67 -18.39
N THR A 532 -0.80 27.49 -18.62
CA THR A 532 -1.45 27.66 -19.93
C THR A 532 -0.69 28.69 -20.77
N SER A 533 -1.15 28.94 -22.01
CA SER A 533 -0.77 30.16 -22.72
C SER A 533 -1.30 31.41 -22.00
N ASP A 534 -0.76 32.59 -22.36
CA ASP A 534 -1.19 33.88 -21.81
C ASP A 534 -2.67 34.17 -22.08
N SER A 535 -3.19 33.67 -23.21
CA SER A 535 -4.61 33.75 -23.57
C SER A 535 -5.48 32.72 -22.85
N GLY A 536 -4.89 31.73 -22.19
CA GLY A 536 -5.58 30.54 -21.69
C GLY A 536 -6.24 29.72 -22.79
N PHE A 537 -7.19 28.87 -22.38
CA PHE A 537 -8.02 28.07 -23.26
C PHE A 537 -9.50 28.14 -22.88
N ALA A 538 -10.39 27.92 -23.85
CA ALA A 538 -11.82 27.89 -23.63
C ALA A 538 -12.25 26.51 -23.07
N LEU A 539 -13.06 26.52 -22.01
CA LEU A 539 -13.60 25.28 -21.42
C LEU A 539 -14.78 24.71 -22.23
N ASP A 540 -15.46 25.58 -22.96
CA ASP A 540 -16.51 25.24 -23.91
C ASP A 540 -16.24 26.01 -25.20
N ALA A 541 -15.73 25.32 -26.22
CA ALA A 541 -15.40 25.94 -27.51
C ALA A 541 -16.63 26.53 -28.23
N GLY A 542 -17.85 26.16 -27.84
CA GLY A 542 -19.10 26.66 -28.41
C GLY A 542 -19.71 27.86 -27.69
N SER A 543 -19.17 28.27 -26.52
CA SER A 543 -19.76 29.31 -25.68
C SER A 543 -18.79 30.46 -25.41
N SER A 544 -19.25 31.69 -25.60
CA SER A 544 -18.54 32.93 -25.23
C SER A 544 -18.93 33.46 -23.84
N GLN A 545 -19.76 32.74 -23.09
CA GLN A 545 -20.31 33.23 -21.82
C GLN A 545 -19.29 33.29 -20.69
N HIS A 546 -18.22 32.50 -20.76
CA HIS A 546 -17.17 32.45 -19.73
C HIS A 546 -15.80 32.72 -20.34
N GLY A 547 -14.99 33.54 -19.66
CA GLY A 547 -13.62 33.81 -20.07
C GLY A 547 -12.72 32.58 -19.91
N ASN A 548 -11.70 32.48 -20.76
CA ASN A 548 -10.74 31.38 -20.80
C ASN A 548 -10.16 31.04 -19.42
N ALA A 549 -9.88 29.76 -19.20
CA ALA A 549 -9.13 29.31 -18.04
C ALA A 549 -7.64 29.62 -18.27
N VAL A 550 -7.05 30.38 -17.34
CA VAL A 550 -5.64 30.80 -17.38
C VAL A 550 -4.99 30.33 -16.08
N PHE A 551 -3.90 29.59 -16.21
CA PHE A 551 -3.12 29.11 -15.08
C PHE A 551 -1.65 29.47 -15.29
N SER A 552 -1.01 29.93 -14.22
CA SER A 552 0.43 30.22 -14.21
C SER A 552 1.05 29.67 -12.94
N ASN A 553 2.28 29.17 -13.03
CA ASN A 553 3.06 28.70 -11.90
C ASN A 553 2.34 27.69 -10.98
N VAL A 554 1.58 26.75 -11.56
CA VAL A 554 0.94 25.69 -10.78
C VAL A 554 1.99 24.62 -10.45
N ASP A 555 2.21 24.33 -9.18
CA ASP A 555 3.23 23.35 -8.76
C ASP A 555 2.98 21.96 -9.36
N VAL A 556 4.00 21.42 -10.02
CA VAL A 556 4.03 20.07 -10.58
C VAL A 556 5.02 19.23 -9.81
N LYS A 557 4.59 18.02 -9.43
CA LYS A 557 5.45 16.99 -8.85
C LYS A 557 5.35 15.71 -9.68
N GLY A 558 6.49 15.11 -9.99
CA GLY A 558 6.54 13.86 -10.73
C GLY A 558 7.74 12.98 -10.41
N GLY A 559 7.72 11.79 -11.00
CA GLY A 559 8.67 10.72 -10.77
C GLY A 559 9.08 10.04 -12.08
N PHE A 560 10.27 9.45 -12.05
CA PHE A 560 10.70 8.47 -13.04
C PHE A 560 10.48 7.07 -12.48
N TYR A 561 9.96 6.17 -13.30
CA TYR A 561 9.49 4.86 -12.86
C TYR A 561 10.15 3.71 -13.62
N GLY A 562 10.21 2.55 -12.95
CA GLY A 562 10.79 1.32 -13.47
C GLY A 562 12.32 1.26 -13.41
N PRO A 563 12.94 0.20 -13.98
CA PRO A 563 14.35 -0.11 -13.75
C PRO A 563 15.34 0.93 -14.27
N THR A 564 14.99 1.66 -15.34
CA THR A 564 15.91 2.54 -16.10
C THR A 564 15.26 3.86 -16.51
N ALA A 565 14.27 4.33 -15.73
CA ALA A 565 13.47 5.53 -16.03
C ALA A 565 12.78 5.46 -17.40
N GLY A 566 12.34 4.27 -17.83
CA GLY A 566 11.61 4.08 -19.10
C GLY A 566 10.18 4.66 -19.08
N GLU A 567 9.69 5.02 -17.90
CA GLU A 567 8.38 5.61 -17.67
C GLU A 567 8.52 6.86 -16.81
N LEU A 568 7.64 7.84 -17.03
CA LEU A 568 7.52 9.01 -16.17
C LEU A 568 6.05 9.35 -15.96
N GLY A 569 5.78 10.05 -14.87
CA GLY A 569 4.45 10.55 -14.57
C GLY A 569 4.48 11.61 -13.50
N GLY A 570 3.35 12.26 -13.30
CA GLY A 570 3.25 13.34 -12.37
C GLY A 570 1.85 13.88 -12.24
N GLN A 571 1.73 14.87 -11.38
CA GLN A 571 0.46 15.48 -11.05
C GLN A 571 0.63 16.97 -10.75
N PHE A 572 -0.46 17.70 -10.91
CA PHE A 572 -0.59 19.06 -10.43
C PHE A 572 -2.05 19.35 -10.06
N HIS A 573 -2.23 20.22 -9.08
CA HIS A 573 -3.56 20.66 -8.67
C HIS A 573 -3.50 22.11 -8.17
N HIS A 574 -4.59 22.83 -8.38
CA HIS A 574 -4.75 24.20 -7.94
C HIS A 574 -6.22 24.51 -7.69
N LYS A 575 -6.51 25.23 -6.62
CA LYS A 575 -7.85 25.75 -6.32
C LYS A 575 -7.83 27.26 -6.30
N SER A 576 -8.68 27.86 -7.13
CA SER A 576 -8.91 29.30 -7.14
C SER A 576 -10.33 29.59 -7.64
N ASP A 577 -10.89 30.71 -7.19
CA ASP A 577 -12.18 31.22 -7.68
C ASP A 577 -12.15 31.55 -9.18
N ASN A 578 -10.95 31.83 -9.71
CA ASN A 578 -10.73 32.17 -11.12
C ASN A 578 -10.48 30.95 -12.03
N GLY A 579 -10.53 29.74 -11.47
CA GLY A 579 -10.29 28.49 -12.15
C GLY A 579 -9.59 27.50 -11.23
N SER A 580 -10.10 26.27 -11.18
CA SER A 580 -9.49 25.17 -10.44
C SER A 580 -9.09 24.05 -11.40
N VAL A 581 -8.02 23.33 -11.09
CA VAL A 581 -7.53 22.21 -11.91
C VAL A 581 -7.01 21.09 -11.02
N GLY A 582 -7.29 19.86 -11.42
CA GLY A 582 -6.62 18.65 -10.92
C GLY A 582 -6.24 17.80 -12.13
N ALA A 583 -4.98 17.37 -12.20
CA ALA A 583 -4.48 16.60 -13.34
C ALA A 583 -3.44 15.56 -12.91
N VAL A 584 -3.49 14.39 -13.55
CA VAL A 584 -2.50 13.32 -13.46
C VAL A 584 -2.10 12.89 -14.88
N PHE A 585 -0.83 12.59 -15.08
CA PHE A 585 -0.30 12.21 -16.39
C PHE A 585 0.75 11.11 -16.29
N GLY A 586 0.88 10.34 -17.37
CA GLY A 586 1.91 9.31 -17.50
C GLY A 586 2.35 9.16 -18.96
N ALA A 587 3.63 8.84 -19.15
CA ALA A 587 4.25 8.72 -20.47
C ALA A 587 5.36 7.67 -20.49
N LYS A 588 5.54 7.01 -21.64
CA LYS A 588 6.58 6.00 -21.88
C LYS A 588 7.69 6.58 -22.76
N ARG A 589 8.93 6.18 -22.51
CA ARG A 589 10.09 6.57 -23.32
C ARG A 589 9.95 6.03 -24.75
N GLN A 590 10.36 6.84 -25.71
CA GLN A 590 10.30 6.51 -27.13
C GLN A 590 11.69 6.19 -27.69
N VAL A 591 11.69 5.41 -28.76
CA VAL A 591 12.83 5.20 -29.66
C VAL A 591 12.47 5.67 -31.06
N GLU A 592 13.46 6.16 -31.82
CA GLU A 592 13.29 6.44 -33.24
C GLU A 592 13.06 5.13 -33.99
N LYS A 593 12.15 5.15 -34.96
CA LYS A 593 11.75 4.00 -35.77
C LYS A 593 12.67 3.78 -36.96
#